data_AF-A0A7X7R015-F1
#
_entry.id   AF-A0A7X7R015-F1
#
_cell.length_a   1.000
_cell.length_b   1.000
_cell.length_c   1.000
_cell.angle_alpha   90.00
_cell.angle_beta   90.00
_cell.angle_gamma   90.00
#
_symmetry.space_group_name_H-M   'P 1'
#
loop_
_entity.id
_entity.type
_entity.pdbx_description
1 polymer ?
#
loop_
_entity_poly.entity_id
_entity_poly.type
_entity_poly.pdbx_seq_one_letter_code
_entity_poly.pdbx_strand_id
1 'polypeptide(L)' 'MHFKKRQPKLWEALVPIVFLTLLLSLSVKVYKDHSLEGSNQIVLILSASVAAVIAIFTGTKWDEML' A
#
# COMPACT_ATOMS: atom_id res chain seq x y z
N MET A 1 -5.44 -9.10 -20.64
CA MET A 1 -4.71 -7.81 -20.57
C MET A 1 -3.24 -8.06 -20.85
N HIS A 2 -2.67 -7.40 -21.86
CA HIS A 2 -1.22 -7.45 -22.15
C HIS A 2 -0.56 -6.31 -21.33
N PHE A 3 -0.17 -6.58 -20.08
CA PHE A 3 0.56 -5.60 -19.28
C PHE A 3 2.01 -5.56 -19.76
N LYS A 4 2.39 -4.47 -20.44
CA LYS A 4 3.77 -4.25 -20.85
C LYS A 4 4.59 -3.93 -19.60
N LYS A 5 5.44 -4.87 -19.18
CA LYS A 5 6.34 -4.71 -18.04
C LYS A 5 7.16 -3.42 -18.20
N ARG A 6 7.07 -2.54 -17.23
CA ARG A 6 7.94 -1.36 -17.11
C ARG A 6 8.49 -1.28 -15.71
N GLN A 7 9.66 -0.67 -15.58
CA GLN A 7 10.23 -0.41 -14.26
C GLN A 7 9.36 0.62 -13.51
N PRO A 8 8.91 0.32 -12.28
CA PRO A 8 8.23 1.29 -11.44
C PRO A 8 9.17 2.48 -11.19
N LYS A 9 8.63 3.68 -11.32
CA LYS A 9 9.36 4.90 -10.97
C LYS A 9 9.36 5.05 -9.45
N LEU A 10 10.39 5.72 -8.92
CA LEU A 10 10.50 5.98 -7.48
C LEU A 10 9.22 6.63 -6.91
N TRP A 11 8.60 7.55 -7.65
CA TRP A 11 7.37 8.22 -7.21
C TRP A 11 6.19 7.24 -7.04
N GLU A 12 6.12 6.16 -7.82
CA GLU A 12 5.05 5.15 -7.73
C GLU A 12 5.23 4.32 -6.46
N ALA A 13 6.47 4.02 -6.08
CA ALA A 13 6.79 3.34 -4.82
C ALA A 13 6.52 4.21 -3.58
N LEU A 14 6.57 5.54 -3.72
CA LEU A 14 6.23 6.45 -2.61
C LEU A 14 4.72 6.52 -2.35
N VAL A 15 3.87 6.22 -3.33
CA VAL A 15 2.41 6.32 -3.17
C VAL A 15 1.87 5.40 -2.05
N PRO A 16 2.18 4.08 -2.01
CA PRO A 16 1.76 3.22 -0.91
C PRO A 16 2.34 3.64 0.44
N ILE A 17 3.59 4.13 0.46
CA ILE A 17 4.26 4.54 1.70
C ILE A 17 3.57 5.76 2.31
N VAL A 18 3.36 6.82 1.53
CA VAL A 18 2.68 8.04 1.99
C VAL A 18 1.24 7.72 2.39
N PHE A 19 0.54 6.92 1.58
CA PHE A 19 -0.82 6.47 1.88
C PHE A 19 -0.90 5.71 3.21
N LEU A 20 0.02 4.76 3.44
CA LEU A 20 0.12 4.00 4.67
C LEU A 20 0.39 4.90 5.87
N THR A 21 1.38 5.78 5.79
CA THR A 21 1.76 6.69 6.90
C THR A 21 0.60 7.60 7.29
N LEU A 22 -0.13 8.14 6.30
CA LEU A 22 -1.31 8.98 6.56
C LEU A 22 -2.44 8.17 7.22
N LEU A 23 -2.74 6.98 6.71
CA LEU A 23 -3.78 6.11 7.28
C LEU A 23 -3.43 5.64 8.70
N LEU A 24 -2.17 5.31 8.98
CA LEU A 24 -1.71 4.97 10.33
C LEU A 24 -1.87 6.16 11.27
N SER A 25 -1.47 7.35 10.82
CA SER A 25 -1.61 8.57 11.62
C SER A 25 -3.08 8.88 11.92
N LEU A 26 -3.97 8.69 10.94
CA LEU A 26 -5.41 8.85 11.12
C LEU A 26 -6.00 7.76 12.03
N SER A 27 -5.56 6.52 11.88
CA SER A 27 -5.98 5.40 12.73
C SER A 27 -5.62 5.66 14.20
N VAL A 28 -4.39 6.09 14.48
CA VAL A 28 -3.98 6.47 15.84
C VAL A 28 -4.82 7.64 16.38
N LYS A 29 -5.13 8.64 15.54
CA LYS A 29 -5.97 9.78 15.96
C LYS A 29 -7.41 9.37 16.31
N VAL A 30 -8.00 8.44 15.56
CA VAL A 30 -9.40 8.00 15.73
C VAL A 30 -9.53 6.99 16.85
N TYR A 31 -8.67 5.97 16.87
CA TYR A 31 -8.77 4.84 17.78
C TYR A 31 -7.93 5.01 19.06
N LYS A 32 -7.10 6.05 19.15
CA LYS A 32 -6.24 6.37 20.30
C LYS A 32 -5.53 5.12 20.82
N ASP A 33 -5.79 4.73 22.06
CA ASP A 33 -5.14 3.61 22.75
C ASP A 33 -5.53 2.24 22.15
N HIS A 34 -6.63 2.17 21.40
CA HIS A 34 -7.11 0.96 20.72
C HIS A 34 -6.64 0.87 19.26
N SER A 35 -5.79 1.79 18.78
CA SER A 35 -5.33 1.77 17.38
C SER A 35 -4.50 0.52 17.04
N LEU A 36 -3.91 -0.09 18.05
CA LEU A 36 -3.13 -1.33 17.94
C LEU A 36 -4.04 -2.58 17.90
N GLU A 37 -5.28 -2.48 18.36
CA GLU A 37 -6.26 -3.57 18.34
C GLU A 37 -7.10 -3.53 17.06
N GLY A 38 -6.72 -4.36 16.08
CA GLY A 38 -7.47 -4.62 14.85
C GLY A 38 -7.43 -3.51 13.78
N SER A 39 -7.50 -2.23 14.17
CA SER A 39 -7.54 -1.10 13.24
C SER A 39 -6.32 -1.04 12.32
N ASN A 40 -5.14 -1.34 12.87
CA ASN A 40 -3.90 -1.36 12.09
C ASN A 40 -3.88 -2.44 10.99
N GLN A 41 -4.56 -3.57 11.18
CA GLN A 41 -4.62 -4.65 10.17
C GLN A 41 -5.39 -4.20 8.92
N ILE A 42 -6.48 -3.46 9.10
CA ILE A 42 -7.27 -2.91 7.99
C ILE A 42 -6.43 -1.88 7.22
N VAL A 43 -5.70 -1.00 7.93
CA VAL A 43 -4.81 -0.01 7.32
C VAL A 43 -3.73 -0.68 6.45
N LEU A 44 -3.11 -1.75 6.95
CA LEU A 44 -2.10 -2.50 6.22
C LEU A 44 -2.67 -3.17 4.96
N ILE A 45 -3.85 -3.81 5.04
CA ILE A 45 -4.50 -4.44 3.89
C ILE A 45 -4.87 -3.40 2.82
N LEU A 46 -5.36 -2.24 3.23
CA LEU A 46 -5.67 -1.14 2.30
C LEU A 46 -4.42 -0.63 1.59
N SER A 47 -3.32 -0.45 2.32
CA SER A 47 -2.03 -0.06 1.73
C SER A 47 -1.48 -1.12 0.77
N ALA A 48 -1.54 -2.40 1.16
CA ALA A 48 -1.12 -3.51 0.31
C ALA A 48 -1.96 -3.58 -0.98
N SER A 49 -3.25 -3.27 -0.88
CA SER A 49 -4.15 -3.20 -2.04
C SER A 49 -3.74 -2.06 -2.99
N VAL A 50 -3.37 -0.89 -2.47
CA VAL A 50 -2.82 0.22 -3.29
C VAL A 50 -1.52 -0.18 -3.98
N ALA A 51 -0.61 -0.87 -3.27
CA ALA A 51 0.62 -1.38 -3.86
C ALA A 51 0.35 -2.44 -4.96
N ALA A 52 -0.62 -3.34 -4.75
CA ALA A 52 -1.00 -4.34 -5.73
C ALA A 52 -1.62 -3.71 -7.01
N VAL A 53 -2.42 -2.66 -6.86
CA VAL A 53 -2.94 -1.89 -8.00
C VAL A 53 -1.81 -1.28 -8.83
N ILE A 54 -0.80 -0.69 -8.17
CA ILE A 54 0.38 -0.15 -8.86
C ILE A 54 1.15 -1.26 -9.59
N ALA A 55 1.34 -2.43 -8.96
CA ALA A 55 2.01 -3.57 -9.58
C ALA A 55 1.29 -4.07 -10.84
N ILE A 56 -0.05 -4.09 -10.84
CA ILE A 56 -0.85 -4.41 -12.03
C ILE A 56 -0.58 -3.40 -13.15
N PHE A 57 -0.54 -2.10 -12.84
CA PHE A 57 -0.28 -1.05 -13.84
C PHE A 57 1.17 -1.00 -14.35
N THR A 58 2.14 -1.45 -13.56
CA THR A 58 3.55 -1.56 -13.99
C THR A 58 3.85 -2.89 -14.67
N GLY A 59 2.92 -3.85 -14.61
CA GLY A 59 3.14 -5.22 -15.08
C GLY A 59 4.15 -6.00 -14.24
N THR A 60 4.31 -5.61 -12.96
CA THR A 60 5.15 -6.31 -11.99
C THR A 60 4.43 -7.58 -11.55
N LYS A 61 5.12 -8.71 -11.62
CA LYS A 61 4.58 -10.00 -11.17
C LYS A 61 4.71 -10.13 -9.66
N TRP A 62 3.85 -10.93 -9.05
CA TRP A 62 3.91 -11.25 -7.61
C TRP A 62 5.28 -11.81 -7.18
N ASP A 63 5.88 -12.68 -8.00
CA ASP A 63 7.22 -13.23 -7.75
C ASP A 63 8.34 -12.19 -7.76
N GLU A 64 8.11 -11.00 -8.32
CA GLU A 64 9.08 -9.89 -8.32
C GLU A 64 8.85 -8.91 -7.15
N MET A 65 7.76 -9.10 -6.38
CA MET A 65 7.42 -8.27 -5.21
C MET A 65 7.85 -8.89 -3.88
N LEU A 66 8.03 -10.22 -3.85
CA LEU A 66 8.53 -10.99 -2.69
C LEU A 66 10.06 -11.00 -2.67
#